data_AF-A0A0F9LCN4-F1
#
_entry.id   AF-A0A0F9LCN4-F1
#
_cell.length_a   1.000
_cell.length_b   1.000
_cell.length_c   1.000
_cell.angle_alpha   90.00
_cell.angle_beta   90.00
_cell.angle_gamma   90.00
#
_symmetry.space_group_name_H-M   'P 1'
#
loop_
_entity.id
_entity.type
_entity.pdbx_description
1 polymer ?
#
loop_
_entity_poly.entity_id
_entity_poly.type
_entity_poly.pdbx_seq_one_letter_code
_entity_poly.pdbx_strand_id
1 'polypeptide(L)'
;MVKPTRPVLRYHGGKWRLAPWIISHFPAHRIYVEPYGGAASVLMRKTRSYAEVYNDLDGEVVNVFRVLRDPELAEGLTELLRLTPYSRDEFGLAYEHS
;
A
#
# COMPACT_ATOMS: atom_id res chain seq x y z
N MET A 1 -7.53 3.03 -16.88
CA MET A 1 -7.06 2.99 -15.48
C MET A 1 -5.98 4.04 -15.29
N VAL A 2 -6.10 4.87 -14.25
CA VAL A 2 -5.09 5.87 -13.91
C VAL A 2 -3.91 5.16 -13.24
N LYS A 3 -2.68 5.38 -13.71
CA LYS A 3 -1.48 4.85 -13.05
C LYS A 3 -1.27 5.60 -11.73
N PRO A 4 -0.98 4.90 -10.62
CA PRO A 4 -0.72 5.56 -9.35
C PRO A 4 0.52 6.47 -9.46
N THR A 5 0.43 7.68 -8.92
CA THR A 5 1.48 8.72 -9.01
C THR A 5 2.33 8.82 -7.74
N ARG A 6 1.89 8.20 -6.65
CA ARG A 6 2.53 8.17 -5.35
C ARG A 6 2.32 6.80 -4.69
N PRO A 7 3.19 6.38 -3.76
CA PRO A 7 2.98 5.13 -3.02
C PRO A 7 1.71 5.21 -2.17
N VAL A 8 1.11 4.05 -1.89
CA VAL A 8 -0.10 3.92 -1.05
C VAL A 8 0.16 4.45 0.36
N LEU A 9 1.31 4.10 0.94
CA LEU A 9 1.78 4.60 2.23
C LEU A 9 3.26 4.95 2.17
N ARG A 10 3.71 5.84 3.06
CA ARG A 10 5.13 6.05 3.31
C ARG A 10 5.63 4.92 4.20
N TYR A 11 6.55 4.14 3.68
CA TYR A 11 7.12 3.00 4.40
C TYR A 11 8.64 3.03 4.29
N HIS A 12 9.32 2.70 5.38
CA HIS A 12 10.78 2.67 5.40
C HIS A 12 11.30 1.68 4.34
N GLY A 13 12.30 2.12 3.57
CA GLY A 13 12.83 1.33 2.47
C GLY A 13 11.90 1.21 1.25
N GLY A 14 10.80 1.97 1.17
CA GLY A 14 9.86 1.94 0.05
C GLY A 14 10.55 2.13 -1.30
N LYS A 15 10.34 1.17 -2.22
CA LYS A 15 11.01 1.14 -3.53
C LYS A 15 10.27 1.91 -4.61
N TRP A 16 9.36 2.82 -4.25
CA TRP A 16 8.52 3.54 -5.20
C TRP A 16 9.32 4.13 -6.37
N ARG A 17 10.38 4.90 -6.07
CA ARG A 17 11.22 5.53 -7.11
C ARG A 17 12.00 4.51 -7.95
N LEU A 18 12.44 3.41 -7.35
CA LEU A 18 13.23 2.36 -8.01
C LEU A 18 12.38 1.33 -8.77
N ALA A 19 11.07 1.26 -8.51
CA ALA A 19 10.20 0.27 -9.11
C ALA A 19 10.32 0.14 -10.64
N PRO A 20 10.40 1.21 -11.46
CA PRO A 20 10.54 1.06 -12.91
C PRO A 20 11.82 0.34 -13.31
N TRP A 21 12.92 0.65 -12.61
CA TRP A 21 14.19 -0.03 -12.79
C TRP A 21 14.10 -1.49 -12.33
N ILE A 22 13.47 -1.79 -11.19
CA ILE A 22 13.27 -3.18 -10.75
C ILE A 22 12.44 -3.98 -11.78
N ILE A 23 11.33 -3.39 -12.23
CA ILE A 23 10.39 -4.01 -13.18
C ILE A 23 11.05 -4.27 -14.53
N SER A 24 11.98 -3.42 -14.99
CA SER A 24 12.67 -3.63 -16.27
C SER A 24 13.54 -4.89 -16.30
N HIS A 25 13.82 -5.48 -15.13
CA HIS A 25 14.57 -6.73 -15.01
C HIS A 25 13.66 -7.96 -14.84
N PHE A 26 12.33 -7.79 -14.83
CA PHE A 26 11.42 -8.91 -14.70
C PHE A 26 11.37 -9.72 -16.00
N PRO A 27 11.47 -11.06 -15.93
CA PRO A 27 11.14 -11.90 -17.08
C PRO A 27 9.62 -11.84 -17.35
N ALA A 28 9.20 -12.38 -18.50
CA ALA A 28 7.79 -12.66 -18.71
C ALA A 28 7.27 -13.60 -17.62
N HIS A 29 6.15 -13.24 -16.99
CA HIS A 29 5.59 -13.99 -15.87
C HIS A 29 4.07 -13.93 -15.87
N ARG A 30 3.45 -14.98 -15.32
CA ARG A 30 1.99 -15.05 -15.09
C ARG A 30 1.62 -14.81 -13.64
N ILE A 31 2.51 -15.14 -12.71
CA ILE A 31 2.32 -15.02 -11.27
C ILE A 31 3.41 -14.09 -10.75
N TYR A 32 3.01 -13.11 -9.96
CA TYR A 32 3.93 -12.23 -9.24
C TYR A 32 3.70 -12.42 -7.73
N VAL A 33 4.79 -12.53 -6.97
CA VAL A 33 4.75 -12.69 -5.52
C VAL A 33 5.66 -11.63 -4.91
N GLU A 34 5.11 -10.83 -3.99
CA GLU A 34 5.85 -9.84 -3.21
C GLU A 34 5.80 -10.25 -1.73
N PRO A 35 6.77 -11.07 -1.26
CA PRO A 35 6.74 -11.63 0.10
C PRO A 35 7.05 -10.61 1.20
N TYR A 36 7.74 -9.52 0.84
CA TYR A 36 8.11 -8.38 1.68
C TYR A 36 7.46 -7.11 1.11
N GLY A 37 6.15 -7.04 1.22
CA GLY A 37 5.30 -6.12 0.48
C GLY A 37 5.52 -4.64 0.79
N GLY A 38 5.67 -4.28 2.06
CA GLY A 38 5.72 -2.91 2.53
C GLY A 38 4.64 -2.05 1.86
N ALA A 39 5.05 -0.95 1.22
CA ALA A 39 4.12 -0.09 0.50
C ALA A 39 3.64 -0.61 -0.88
N ALA A 40 3.83 -1.89 -1.20
CA ALA A 40 3.50 -2.53 -2.48
C ALA A 40 4.02 -1.76 -3.71
N SER A 41 5.20 -1.13 -3.56
CA SER A 41 5.69 -0.14 -4.54
C SER A 41 5.94 -0.75 -5.92
N VAL A 42 6.39 -2.01 -5.97
CA VAL A 42 6.63 -2.70 -7.24
C VAL A 42 5.32 -3.27 -7.77
N LEU A 43 4.53 -3.96 -6.94
CA LEU A 43 3.20 -4.48 -7.31
C LEU A 43 2.29 -3.41 -7.93
N MET A 44 2.17 -2.24 -7.30
CA MET A 44 1.30 -1.14 -7.76
C MET A 44 1.77 -0.50 -9.07
N ARG A 45 3.03 -0.68 -9.47
CA ARG A 45 3.63 -0.03 -10.64
C ARG A 45 3.89 -0.96 -11.81
N LYS A 46 4.03 -2.26 -11.58
CA LYS A 46 4.19 -3.25 -12.65
C LYS A 46 2.87 -3.45 -13.40
N THR A 47 2.96 -3.93 -14.63
CA THR A 47 1.77 -4.36 -15.39
C THR A 47 1.07 -5.48 -14.62
N ARG A 48 -0.27 -5.52 -14.70
CA ARG A 48 -1.05 -6.56 -14.05
C ARG A 48 -0.69 -7.94 -14.61
N SER A 49 -0.45 -8.92 -13.74
CA SER A 49 -0.24 -10.32 -14.11
C SER A 49 -1.52 -11.13 -13.83
N TYR A 50 -1.58 -12.38 -14.31
CA TYR A 50 -2.75 -13.24 -14.09
C TYR A 50 -3.05 -13.44 -12.60
N ALA A 51 -2.01 -13.67 -11.80
CA ALA A 51 -2.10 -13.72 -10.34
C ALA A 51 -1.03 -12.84 -9.70
N GLU A 52 -1.38 -12.24 -8.55
CA GLU A 52 -0.54 -11.35 -7.76
C GLU A 52 -0.74 -11.67 -6.29
N VAL A 53 0.35 -12.04 -5.61
CA VAL A 53 0.34 -12.39 -4.19
C VAL A 53 1.11 -11.32 -3.44
N TYR A 54 0.42 -10.62 -2.55
CA TYR A 54 1.00 -9.66 -1.63
C TYR A 54 1.10 -10.30 -0.24
N ASN A 55 2.25 -10.16 0.40
CA ASN A 55 2.46 -10.56 1.79
C ASN A 55 3.36 -9.55 2.51
N ASP A 56 3.09 -9.34 3.79
CA ASP A 56 4.00 -8.68 4.71
C ASP A 56 3.90 -9.34 6.08
N LEU A 57 4.96 -9.26 6.89
CA LEU A 57 4.93 -9.75 8.27
C LEU A 57 4.13 -8.81 9.17
N ASP A 58 4.13 -7.52 8.86
CA ASP A 58 3.43 -6.49 9.62
C ASP A 58 1.93 -6.47 9.25
N GLY A 59 1.10 -6.92 10.20
CA GLY A 59 -0.35 -7.00 10.05
C GLY A 59 -1.02 -5.66 9.78
N GLU A 60 -0.47 -4.56 10.29
CA GLU A 60 -1.01 -3.21 10.08
C GLU A 60 -0.81 -2.76 8.63
N VAL A 61 0.33 -3.11 8.02
CA VAL A 61 0.58 -2.84 6.61
C VAL A 61 -0.39 -3.65 5.73
N VAL A 62 -0.59 -4.93 6.06
CA VAL A 62 -1.59 -5.76 5.38
C VAL A 62 -3.00 -5.18 5.54
N ASN A 63 -3.33 -4.64 6.72
CA ASN A 63 -4.62 -4.04 7.02
C ASN A 63 -4.93 -2.83 6.11
N VAL A 64 -3.95 -1.97 5.82
CA VAL A 64 -4.11 -0.85 4.87
C VAL A 64 -4.63 -1.35 3.51
N PHE A 65 -4.03 -2.41 2.96
CA PHE A 65 -4.49 -2.96 1.68
C PHE A 65 -5.84 -3.69 1.78
N ARG A 66 -6.18 -4.27 2.93
CA ARG A 66 -7.51 -4.85 3.18
C ARG A 66 -8.60 -3.77 3.17
N VAL A 67 -8.37 -2.66 3.87
CA VAL A 67 -9.26 -1.49 3.89
C VAL A 67 -9.42 -0.90 2.49
N LEU A 68 -8.32 -0.65 1.78
CA LEU A 68 -8.36 -0.04 0.44
C LEU A 68 -9.00 -0.94 -0.64
N ARG A 69 -9.09 -2.25 -0.40
CA ARG A 69 -9.75 -3.20 -1.30
C ARG A 69 -11.27 -3.09 -1.22
N ASP A 70 -11.81 -2.67 -0.09
CA ASP A 70 -13.24 -2.49 0.14
C ASP A 70 -13.63 -1.03 -0.18
N PRO A 71 -14.52 -0.78 -1.15
CA PRO A 71 -14.87 0.58 -1.54
C PRO A 71 -15.46 1.42 -0.40
N GLU A 72 -16.28 0.84 0.47
CA GLU A 72 -16.95 1.55 1.57
C GLU A 72 -15.92 1.90 2.65
N LEU A 73 -15.05 0.96 3.02
CA LEU A 73 -13.99 1.22 3.98
C LEU A 73 -12.94 2.20 3.45
N ALA A 74 -12.62 2.14 2.15
CA ALA A 74 -11.69 3.07 1.51
C ALA A 74 -12.22 4.51 1.50
N GLU A 75 -13.52 4.68 1.25
CA GLU A 75 -14.19 5.98 1.33
C GLU A 75 -14.23 6.49 2.77
N GLY A 76 -14.62 5.64 3.73
CA GLY A 76 -14.62 5.99 5.15
C GLY A 76 -13.23 6.38 5.66
N LEU A 77 -12.18 5.65 5.29
CA LEU A 77 -10.80 6.02 5.63
C LEU A 77 -10.41 7.37 5.01
N THR A 78 -10.85 7.63 3.77
CA THR A 78 -10.57 8.91 3.10
C THR A 78 -11.22 10.08 3.82
N GLU A 79 -12.45 9.91 4.31
CA GLU A 79 -13.14 10.91 5.11
C GLU A 79 -12.45 11.15 6.45
N LEU A 80 -12.12 10.09 7.20
CA LEU A 80 -11.38 10.19 8.46
C LEU A 80 -10.06 10.93 8.26
N LEU A 81 -9.25 10.57 7.25
CA LEU A 81 -7.99 11.24 6.95
C LEU A 81 -8.13 12.74 6.62
N ARG A 82 -9.30 13.18 6.11
CA ARG A 82 -9.58 14.60 5.83
C ARG A 82 -10.07 15.35 7.05
N LEU A 83 -10.79 14.68 7.94
CA LEU A 83 -11.45 15.29 9.09
C LEU A 83 -10.62 15.24 10.38
N THR A 84 -9.69 14.29 10.52
CA THR A 84 -8.79 14.20 11.68
C THR A 84 -7.84 15.41 11.72
N PRO A 85 -7.88 16.24 12.77
CA PRO A 85 -7.01 17.39 12.86
C PRO A 85 -5.56 16.97 13.11
N TYR A 86 -4.61 17.76 12.59
CA TYR A 86 -3.20 17.56 12.89
C TYR A 86 -2.87 18.10 14.29
N SER A 87 -3.02 17.24 15.30
CA SER A 87 -2.74 17.57 16.70
C SER A 87 -1.96 16.46 17.40
N ARG A 88 -1.29 16.81 18.50
CA ARG A 88 -0.60 15.83 19.35
C ARG A 88 -1.57 14.89 20.06
N ASP A 89 -2.74 15.39 20.44
CA ASP A 89 -3.74 14.62 21.18
C ASP A 89 -4.36 13.54 20.29
N GLU A 90 -4.73 13.88 19.04
CA GLU A 90 -5.19 12.91 18.03
C GLU A 90 -4.12 11.84 17.75
N PHE A 91 -2.85 12.25 17.66
CA PHE A 91 -1.74 11.31 17.49
C PHE A 91 -1.61 10.35 18.68
N GLY A 92 -1.84 10.83 19.91
CA GLY A 92 -1.85 9.98 21.10
C GLY A 92 -3.00 8.97 21.09
N LEU A 93 -4.21 9.44 20.79
CA LEU A 93 -5.43 8.62 20.71
C LEU A 93 -5.31 7.50 19.66
N ALA A 94 -4.59 7.74 18.55
CA ALA A 94 -4.38 6.73 17.51
C ALA A 94 -3.61 5.48 17.99
N TYR A 95 -2.95 5.51 19.15
CA TYR A 95 -2.28 4.34 19.75
C TYR A 95 -3.13 3.62 20.80
N GLU A 96 -4.31 4.16 21.13
CA GLU A 96 -5.24 3.50 22.05
C GLU A 96 -5.98 2.40 21.29
N HIS A 97 -5.81 1.15 21.74
CA HIS A 97 -6.56 0.03 21.19
C HIS A 97 -8.04 0.18 21.56
N SER A 98 -8.90 0.30 20.55
CA SER A 98 -10.36 0.26 20.70
C SER A 98 -10.89 -1.16 20.91
#